data_AF-A0AA96CYG3-F1
#
_entry.id   AF-A0AA96CYG3-F1
#
_cell.length_a   1.000
_cell.length_b   1.000
_cell.length_c   1.000
_cell.angle_alpha   90.00
_cell.angle_beta   90.00
_cell.angle_gamma   90.00
#
_symmetry.space_group_name_H-M   'P 1'
#
loop_
_entity.id
_entity.type
_entity.pdbx_description
1 polymer ?
#
loop_
_entity_poly.entity_id
_entity_poly.type
_entity_poly.pdbx_seq_one_letter_code
_entity_poly.pdbx_strand_id
1 'polypeptide(L)'
;MKFKKNEINIKQGIIKIFGKGSKERIIQICDKEVLLLLKEYCILFKIKDNETKYFLLNRLNNNFSEQSIRAMIHKYEEKLGLKNITPHMFRHSFATLLLEEGVDVRYIQNMLGHSSISTTQIYTKVNTKHQRKLLNTKHPRRTLNFLLA
;
A
#
# COMPACT_ATOMS: atom_id res chain seq x y z
N MET A 1 7.09 3.09 -12.91
CA MET A 1 6.35 1.80 -12.76
C MET A 1 5.16 1.82 -13.73
N LYS A 2 4.88 0.73 -14.45
CA LYS A 2 3.75 0.67 -15.40
C LYS A 2 2.78 -0.39 -14.89
N PHE A 3 1.51 -0.04 -14.73
CA PHE A 3 0.47 -0.99 -14.33
C PHE A 3 -0.17 -1.56 -15.58
N LYS A 4 0.10 -2.82 -15.90
CA LYS A 4 -0.58 -3.45 -17.04
C LYS A 4 -2.00 -3.81 -16.63
N LYS A 5 -2.92 -3.73 -17.58
CA LYS A 5 -4.33 -4.04 -17.30
C LYS A 5 -4.55 -5.48 -16.85
N ASN A 6 -3.78 -6.44 -17.40
CA ASN A 6 -3.88 -7.86 -17.03
C ASN A 6 -3.35 -8.17 -15.62
N GLU A 7 -2.69 -7.22 -14.97
CA GLU A 7 -2.18 -7.34 -13.60
C GLU A 7 -3.22 -6.89 -12.55
N ILE A 8 -4.38 -6.37 -12.97
CA ILE A 8 -5.38 -5.80 -12.07
C ILE A 8 -6.72 -6.50 -12.23
N ASN A 9 -7.23 -7.06 -11.13
CA ASN A 9 -8.56 -7.65 -11.04
C ASN A 9 -9.39 -6.88 -10.01
N ILE A 10 -10.17 -5.91 -10.47
CA ILE A 10 -11.01 -5.08 -9.59
C ILE A 10 -12.14 -5.90 -8.95
N LYS A 11 -12.67 -6.92 -9.64
CA LYS A 11 -13.74 -7.77 -9.09
C LYS A 11 -13.27 -8.50 -7.83
N GLN A 12 -12.02 -8.96 -7.82
CA GLN A 12 -11.39 -9.62 -6.68
C GLN A 12 -10.61 -8.65 -5.78
N GLY A 13 -10.50 -7.37 -6.16
CA GLY A 13 -9.67 -6.39 -5.46
C GLY A 13 -8.18 -6.72 -5.48
N ILE A 14 -7.67 -7.40 -6.51
CA ILE A 14 -6.28 -7.85 -6.56
C ILE A 14 -5.48 -7.00 -7.54
N ILE A 15 -4.32 -6.50 -7.10
CA ILE A 15 -3.32 -5.85 -7.94
C ILE A 15 -2.02 -6.64 -7.84
N LYS A 16 -1.53 -7.11 -8.99
CA LYS A 16 -0.21 -7.71 -9.15
C LYS A 16 0.78 -6.65 -9.58
N ILE A 17 1.95 -6.63 -8.96
CA ILE A 17 3.00 -5.67 -9.25
C ILE A 17 4.31 -6.43 -9.40
N PHE A 18 5.01 -6.19 -10.50
CA PHE A 18 6.36 -6.69 -10.70
C PHE A 18 7.38 -5.62 -10.32
N GLY A 19 8.15 -5.90 -9.26
CA GLY A 19 9.24 -5.04 -8.80
C GLY A 19 10.57 -5.31 -9.51
N LYS A 20 11.63 -4.66 -9.01
CA LYS A 20 13.01 -4.90 -9.45
C LYS A 20 13.37 -6.39 -9.27
N GLY A 21 13.93 -7.02 -10.31
CA GLY A 21 14.27 -8.44 -10.33
C GLY A 21 13.07 -9.38 -10.53
N SER A 22 11.99 -8.88 -11.14
CA SER A 22 10.77 -9.66 -11.44
C SER A 22 10.08 -10.27 -10.23
N LYS A 23 10.34 -9.74 -9.02
CA LYS A 23 9.64 -10.16 -7.81
C LYS A 23 8.19 -9.72 -7.89
N GLU A 24 7.29 -10.69 -7.96
CA GLU A 24 5.85 -10.47 -7.90
C GLU A 24 5.43 -10.02 -6.50
N ARG A 25 4.51 -9.07 -6.44
CA ARG A 25 3.86 -8.59 -5.22
C ARG A 25 2.37 -8.54 -5.49
N ILE A 26 1.60 -9.05 -4.55
CA ILE A 26 0.14 -9.02 -4.63
C ILE A 26 -0.35 -8.06 -3.55
N ILE A 27 -1.08 -7.04 -3.96
CA ILE A 27 -1.77 -6.11 -3.07
C ILE A 27 -3.26 -6.39 -3.19
N GLN A 28 -3.92 -6.59 -2.05
CA GLN A 28 -5.37 -6.72 -1.97
C GLN A 28 -5.97 -5.38 -1.53
N ILE A 29 -6.98 -4.94 -2.28
CA ILE A 29 -7.82 -3.79 -1.97
C ILE A 29 -9.14 -4.35 -1.43
N CYS A 30 -9.31 -4.25 -0.12
CA CYS A 30 -10.51 -4.73 0.57
C CYS A 30 -11.56 -3.63 0.78
N ASP A 31 -11.16 -2.36 0.67
CA ASP A 31 -12.04 -1.23 0.90
C ASP A 31 -13.07 -1.08 -0.22
N LYS A 32 -14.35 -1.05 0.15
CA LYS A 32 -15.46 -1.03 -0.81
C LYS A 32 -15.53 0.27 -1.60
N GLU A 33 -15.22 1.40 -0.96
CA GLU A 33 -15.26 2.71 -1.60
C GLU A 33 -14.14 2.83 -2.64
N VAL A 34 -12.93 2.38 -2.29
CA VAL A 34 -11.81 2.32 -3.24
C VAL A 34 -12.13 1.42 -4.43
N LEU A 35 -12.74 0.25 -4.19
CA LEU A 35 -13.16 -0.65 -5.27
C LEU A 35 -14.23 -0.02 -6.16
N LEU A 36 -15.16 0.75 -5.60
CA LEU A 36 -16.19 1.47 -6.35
C LEU A 36 -15.56 2.57 -7.22
N LEU A 37 -14.65 3.38 -6.66
CA LEU A 37 -13.91 4.40 -7.42
C LEU A 37 -13.09 3.79 -8.58
N LEU A 38 -12.47 2.62 -8.37
CA LEU A 38 -11.76 1.92 -9.44
C LEU A 38 -12.71 1.43 -10.54
N LYS A 39 -13.93 1.00 -10.20
CA LYS A 39 -14.94 0.62 -11.20
C LYS A 39 -15.41 1.84 -12.00
N GLU A 40 -15.70 2.95 -11.33
CA GLU A 40 -16.07 4.21 -11.99
C GLU A 40 -14.96 4.69 -12.94
N TYR A 41 -13.71 4.61 -12.49
CA TYR A 41 -12.55 4.89 -13.31
C TYR A 41 -12.52 4.04 -14.60
N CYS A 42 -12.76 2.73 -14.49
CA CYS A 42 -12.83 1.85 -15.67
C CYS A 42 -13.95 2.22 -16.63
N ILE A 43 -15.12 2.64 -16.11
CA ILE A 43 -16.24 3.08 -16.95
C ILE A 43 -15.87 4.37 -17.69
N LEU A 44 -15.33 5.36 -17.00
CA LEU A 44 -14.96 6.67 -17.57
C LEU A 44 -13.90 6.55 -18.67
N PHE A 45 -12.89 5.71 -18.45
CA PHE A 45 -11.79 5.50 -19.41
C PHE A 45 -12.04 4.34 -20.38
N LYS A 46 -13.25 3.75 -20.35
CA LYS A 46 -13.63 2.60 -21.20
C LYS A 46 -12.59 1.47 -21.16
N ILE A 47 -12.05 1.18 -19.98
CA ILE A 47 -11.06 0.13 -19.77
C ILE A 47 -11.74 -1.22 -19.95
N LYS A 48 -11.56 -1.80 -21.14
CA LYS A 48 -12.06 -3.13 -21.50
C LYS A 48 -10.97 -4.18 -21.39
N ASP A 49 -11.39 -5.44 -21.32
CA ASP A 49 -10.49 -6.52 -20.97
C ASP A 49 -9.33 -6.78 -21.95
N ASN A 50 -9.36 -6.24 -23.18
CA ASN A 50 -8.36 -6.50 -24.23
C ASN A 50 -7.89 -5.28 -25.06
N GLU A 51 -8.43 -4.07 -24.83
CA GLU A 51 -8.11 -2.91 -25.68
C GLU A 51 -6.99 -2.03 -25.09
N THR A 52 -6.84 -2.02 -23.75
CA THR A 52 -5.90 -1.14 -23.07
C THR A 52 -4.71 -1.92 -22.52
N LYS A 53 -3.50 -1.56 -22.97
CA LYS A 53 -2.25 -2.17 -22.49
C LYS A 53 -1.98 -1.84 -21.02
N TYR A 54 -2.37 -0.64 -20.59
CA TYR A 54 -2.10 -0.11 -19.26
C TYR A 54 -3.41 0.22 -18.55
N PHE A 55 -3.38 0.16 -17.22
CA PHE A 55 -4.53 0.45 -16.40
C PHE A 55 -4.69 1.94 -16.12
N LEU A 56 -3.62 2.63 -15.73
CA LEU A 56 -3.64 4.06 -15.44
C LEU A 56 -3.39 4.87 -16.71
N LEU A 57 -4.46 5.40 -17.27
CA LEU A 57 -4.50 6.16 -18.52
C LEU A 57 -4.67 7.66 -18.30
N ASN A 58 -3.94 8.46 -19.08
CA ASN A 58 -4.13 9.90 -19.19
C ASN A 58 -5.27 10.24 -20.16
N ARG A 59 -5.56 11.54 -20.35
CA ARG A 59 -6.64 12.03 -21.26
C ARG A 59 -6.46 11.63 -22.73
N LEU A 60 -5.26 11.22 -23.13
CA LEU A 60 -4.94 10.75 -24.48
C LEU A 60 -4.91 9.21 -24.56
N ASN A 61 -5.44 8.50 -23.55
CA ASN A 61 -5.42 7.05 -23.42
C ASN A 61 -4.02 6.42 -23.40
N ASN A 62 -3.00 7.21 -23.05
CA ASN A 62 -1.63 6.72 -22.84
C ASN A 62 -1.37 6.46 -21.36
N ASN A 63 -0.41 5.59 -21.05
CA ASN A 63 -0.01 5.34 -19.66
C ASN A 63 0.41 6.63 -18.95
N PHE A 64 -0.04 6.83 -17.72
CA PHE A 64 0.46 7.91 -16.89
C PHE A 64 1.98 7.80 -16.71
N SER A 65 2.68 8.92 -16.93
CA SER A 65 4.08 9.04 -16.55
C SER A 65 4.18 9.33 -15.04
N GLU A 66 5.32 8.97 -14.44
CA GLU A 66 5.61 9.31 -13.05
C GLU A 66 5.57 10.83 -12.82
N GLN A 67 6.08 11.61 -13.79
CA GLN A 67 6.03 13.06 -13.76
C GLN A 67 4.60 13.59 -13.78
N SER A 68 3.72 12.98 -14.59
CA SER A 68 2.30 13.35 -14.65
C SER A 68 1.58 13.07 -13.33
N ILE A 69 1.89 11.96 -12.66
CA ILE A 69 1.34 11.65 -11.33
C ILE A 69 1.84 12.67 -10.30
N ARG A 70 3.15 13.00 -10.31
CA ARG A 70 3.71 14.03 -9.42
C ARG A 70 3.05 15.40 -9.65
N ALA A 71 2.90 15.81 -10.89
CA ALA A 71 2.24 17.08 -11.25
C ALA A 71 0.77 17.09 -10.80
N MET A 72 0.05 15.96 -10.92
CA MET A 72 -1.31 15.83 -10.42
C MET A 72 -1.37 15.99 -8.90
N ILE A 73 -0.47 15.36 -8.15
CA ILE A 73 -0.39 15.52 -6.69
C ILE A 73 -0.08 16.97 -6.31
N HIS A 74 0.91 17.59 -6.97
CA HIS A 74 1.28 18.99 -6.73
C HIS A 74 0.11 19.96 -6.96
N LYS A 75 -0.69 19.72 -8.01
CA LYS A 75 -1.89 20.52 -8.27
C LYS A 75 -2.89 20.47 -7.10
N TYR A 76 -3.07 19.31 -6.48
CA TYR A 76 -3.96 19.18 -5.32
C TYR A 76 -3.33 19.74 -4.05
N GLU A 77 -2.01 19.62 -3.90
CA GLU A 77 -1.25 20.25 -2.82
C GLU A 77 -1.44 21.77 -2.82
N GLU A 78 -1.25 22.44 -3.96
CA GLU A 78 -1.48 23.88 -4.12
C GLU A 78 -2.93 24.26 -3.83
N LYS A 79 -3.89 23.50 -4.38
CA LYS A 79 -5.33 23.77 -4.19
C LYS A 79 -5.75 23.68 -2.72
N LEU A 80 -5.12 22.81 -1.95
CA LEU A 80 -5.44 22.59 -0.54
C LEU A 80 -4.56 23.41 0.42
N GLY A 81 -3.59 24.19 -0.09
CA GLY A 81 -2.64 24.93 0.73
C GLY A 81 -1.68 24.03 1.53
N LEU A 82 -1.48 22.80 1.08
CA LEU A 82 -0.56 21.84 1.69
C LEU A 82 0.85 22.03 1.13
N LYS A 83 1.86 21.41 1.76
CA LYS A 83 3.25 21.46 1.27
C LYS A 83 3.94 20.10 1.32
N ASN A 84 4.84 19.89 0.35
CA ASN A 84 5.77 18.77 0.23
C ASN A 84 5.13 17.39 0.06
N ILE A 85 3.93 17.27 -0.52
CA ILE A 85 3.25 15.97 -0.64
C ILE A 85 3.83 15.20 -1.83
N THR A 86 4.37 14.00 -1.56
CA THR A 86 4.97 13.15 -2.60
C THR A 86 4.40 11.74 -2.57
N PRO A 87 4.49 10.98 -3.68
CA PRO A 87 4.16 9.54 -3.69
C PRO A 87 4.85 8.73 -2.59
N HIS A 88 6.09 9.08 -2.23
CA HIS A 88 6.84 8.43 -1.16
C HIS A 88 6.22 8.66 0.22
N MET A 89 5.59 9.81 0.46
CA MET A 89 4.89 10.09 1.71
C MET A 89 3.61 9.27 1.84
N PHE A 90 2.81 9.11 0.79
CA PHE A 90 1.65 8.21 0.83
C PHE A 90 2.04 6.78 1.20
N ARG A 91 3.15 6.30 0.64
CA ARG A 91 3.72 5.00 0.97
C ARG A 91 4.19 4.92 2.42
N HIS A 92 4.81 5.99 2.93
CA HIS A 92 5.25 6.04 4.32
C HIS A 92 4.06 6.02 5.29
N SER A 93 3.06 6.88 5.06
CA SER A 93 1.84 6.94 5.87
C SER A 93 1.10 5.61 5.85
N PHE A 94 0.93 4.98 4.69
CA PHE A 94 0.31 3.65 4.59
C PHE A 94 1.05 2.62 5.46
N ALA A 95 2.38 2.60 5.41
CA ALA A 95 3.17 1.67 6.22
C ALA A 95 3.05 1.92 7.72
N THR A 96 3.12 3.18 8.13
CA THR A 96 3.02 3.58 9.54
C THR A 96 1.63 3.27 10.10
N LEU A 97 0.56 3.58 9.36
CA LEU A 97 -0.81 3.29 9.76
C LEU A 97 -1.04 1.78 9.96
N LEU A 98 -0.58 0.94 9.02
CA LEU A 98 -0.68 -0.51 9.18
C LEU A 98 0.08 -1.02 10.41
N LEU A 99 1.25 -0.45 10.70
CA LEU A 99 2.03 -0.85 11.86
C LEU A 99 1.40 -0.40 13.18
N GLU A 100 0.77 0.78 13.21
CA GLU A 100 0.01 1.28 14.36
C GLU A 100 -1.20 0.38 14.66
N GLU A 101 -1.84 -0.15 13.63
CA GLU A 101 -2.90 -1.18 13.72
C GLU A 101 -2.35 -2.59 14.05
N GLY A 102 -1.03 -2.73 14.26
CA GLY A 102 -0.40 -3.97 14.71
C GLY A 102 -0.15 -4.99 13.61
N VAL A 103 -0.19 -4.59 12.33
CA VAL A 103 0.19 -5.46 11.22
C VAL A 103 1.69 -5.76 11.29
N ASP A 104 2.04 -7.04 11.15
CA ASP A 104 3.44 -7.47 11.22
C ASP A 104 4.28 -6.83 10.11
N VAL A 105 5.41 -6.25 10.53
CA VAL A 105 6.36 -5.53 9.69
C VAL A 105 6.84 -6.34 8.48
N ARG A 106 6.91 -7.68 8.58
CA ARG A 106 7.27 -8.56 7.45
C ARG A 106 6.21 -8.55 6.36
N TYR A 107 4.92 -8.50 6.72
CA TYR A 107 3.83 -8.39 5.75
C TYR A 107 3.86 -7.02 5.07
N ILE A 108 4.05 -5.95 5.84
CA ILE A 108 4.19 -4.58 5.31
C ILE A 108 5.40 -4.51 4.37
N GLN A 109 6.54 -5.08 4.77
CA GLN A 109 7.74 -5.16 3.93
C GLN A 109 7.49 -5.92 2.63
N ASN A 110 6.73 -7.02 2.64
CA ASN A 110 6.40 -7.77 1.43
C ASN A 110 5.49 -6.98 0.49
N MET A 111 4.43 -6.33 1.01
CA MET A 111 3.50 -5.51 0.24
C MET A 111 4.20 -4.33 -0.45
N LEU A 112 5.05 -3.63 0.31
CA LEU A 112 5.78 -2.47 -0.20
C LEU A 112 7.01 -2.90 -1.01
N GLY A 113 7.59 -4.06 -0.68
CA GLY A 113 8.83 -4.62 -1.15
C GLY A 113 10.01 -3.67 -1.14
N HIS A 114 10.33 -3.20 0.07
CA HIS A 114 11.63 -2.62 0.40
C HIS A 114 12.68 -3.73 0.47
N SER A 115 13.81 -3.54 -0.21
CA SER A 115 14.96 -4.46 -0.12
C SER A 115 15.98 -4.04 0.95
N SER A 116 15.90 -2.83 1.51
CA SER A 116 16.84 -2.32 2.51
C SER A 116 16.19 -2.06 3.88
N ILE A 117 17.00 -2.21 4.93
CA ILE A 117 16.65 -2.05 6.35
C ILE A 117 16.43 -0.58 6.77
N SER A 118 16.78 0.42 5.95
CA SER A 118 16.77 1.83 6.37
C SER A 118 15.37 2.39 6.64
N THR A 119 14.33 1.92 5.94
CA THR A 119 12.93 2.21 6.28
C THR A 119 12.43 1.40 7.49
N THR A 120 13.20 0.40 7.94
CA THR A 120 12.85 -0.46 9.08
C THR A 120 13.08 0.22 10.42
N GLN A 121 13.98 1.22 10.49
CA GLN A 121 14.24 1.97 11.73
C GLN A 121 13.02 2.74 12.25
N ILE A 122 12.19 3.28 11.35
CA ILE A 122 10.93 3.92 11.75
C ILE A 122 9.94 2.86 12.27
N TYR A 123 9.91 1.68 11.62
CA TYR A 123 9.05 0.59 12.07
C TYR A 123 9.46 0.04 13.44
N THR A 124 10.76 -0.02 13.77
CA THR A 124 11.19 -0.50 15.09
C THR A 124 10.65 0.38 16.22
N LYS A 125 10.63 1.71 16.04
CA LYS A 125 10.16 2.64 17.09
C LYS A 125 8.67 2.50 17.38
N VAL A 126 7.85 2.30 16.36
CA VAL A 126 6.40 2.03 16.53
C VAL A 126 6.19 0.64 17.13
N ASN A 127 6.99 -0.35 16.70
CA ASN A 127 6.93 -1.71 17.23
C ASN A 127 7.25 -1.79 18.73
N THR A 128 8.20 -1.01 19.28
CA THR A 128 8.53 -1.11 20.73
C THR A 128 7.34 -0.83 21.65
N LYS A 129 6.49 0.16 21.30
CA LYS A 129 5.25 0.46 22.05
C LYS A 129 4.26 -0.69 21.94
N HIS A 130 4.11 -1.25 20.75
CA HIS A 130 3.20 -2.36 20.48
C HIS A 130 3.69 -3.67 21.12
N GLN A 131 4.98 -3.99 21.03
CA GLN A 131 5.64 -5.12 21.71
C GLN A 131 5.41 -5.07 23.22
N ARG A 132 5.56 -3.90 23.85
CA ARG A 132 5.28 -3.76 25.29
C ARG A 132 3.81 -4.09 25.61
N LYS A 133 2.86 -3.65 24.79
CA LYS A 133 1.43 -3.98 24.92
C LYS A 133 1.17 -5.47 24.71
N LEU A 134 1.74 -6.07 23.67
CA LEU A 134 1.65 -7.51 23.37
C LEU A 134 2.22 -8.37 24.50
N LEU A 135 3.41 -8.04 25.00
CA LEU A 135 4.01 -8.72 26.15
C LEU A 135 3.11 -8.57 27.39
N ASN A 136 2.62 -7.37 27.71
CA ASN A 136 1.72 -7.19 28.86
C ASN A 136 0.42 -8.02 28.77
N THR A 137 -0.12 -8.21 27.56
CA THR A 137 -1.42 -8.86 27.34
C THR A 137 -1.32 -10.36 27.06
N LYS A 138 -0.23 -10.82 26.43
CA LYS A 138 -0.05 -12.20 25.96
C LYS A 138 1.20 -12.88 26.55
N HIS A 139 1.76 -12.37 27.67
CA HIS A 139 2.92 -13.02 28.29
C HIS A 139 2.59 -14.47 28.67
N PRO A 140 3.40 -15.47 28.27
CA PRO A 140 3.15 -16.88 28.57
C PRO A 140 2.99 -17.17 30.08
N ARG A 141 3.69 -16.44 30.95
CA ARG A 141 3.48 -16.54 32.43
C ARG A 141 2.03 -16.36 32.87
N ARG A 142 1.18 -15.63 32.14
CA ARG A 142 -0.22 -15.44 32.54
C ARG A 142 -1.04 -16.73 32.46
N THR A 143 -0.64 -17.65 31.58
CA THR A 143 -1.31 -18.94 31.38
C THR A 143 -0.57 -20.10 32.05
N LEU A 144 0.63 -19.86 32.59
CA LEU A 144 1.39 -20.86 33.33
C LEU A 144 0.96 -20.87 34.80
N ASN A 145 0.15 -21.85 35.18
CA ASN A 145 -0.13 -22.16 36.57
C ASN A 145 1.03 -22.96 37.15
N PHE A 146 1.84 -22.30 37.97
CA PHE A 146 2.76 -22.99 38.84
C PHE A 146 1.98 -23.38 40.10
N LEU A 147 1.70 -24.66 40.27
CA LEU A 147 1.34 -25.21 41.57
C LEU A 147 2.52 -24.93 42.50
N LEU A 148 2.31 -24.02 43.45
CA LEU A 148 3.25 -23.85 44.56
C LEU A 148 3.23 -25.16 45.34
N ALA A 149 4.32 -25.91 45.23
CA ALA A 149 4.61 -27.08 46.04
C ALA A 149 5.04 -26.65 47.45
#